data_AF-A0A971P2Z6-F1
#
_entry.id   AF-A0A971P2Z6-F1
#
_cell.length_a   1.000
_cell.length_b   1.000
_cell.length_c   1.000
_cell.angle_alpha   90.00
_cell.angle_beta   90.00
_cell.angle_gamma   90.00
#
_symmetry.space_group_name_H-M   'P 1'
#
loop_
_entity.id
_entity.type
_entity.pdbx_description
1 polymer ?
#
loop_
_entity_poly.entity_id
_entity_poly.type
_entity_poly.pdbx_seq_one_letter_code
_entity_poly.pdbx_strand_id
1 'polypeptide(L)'
;MVSKKAFTIVELLVAMGLVVILVALSSLIFAAGVKAHRLADSTIEITRRAEAVSRQLVADVGGLRTDAPLAIWFEHDPATGKRYDQILFFANGDFQTMRQYNGQTVSGNLSRIYYGHAWQVNTDINAVPTAFTAQYRQSGLLSRRAHLLTSNLTLTYPGIPTPFPNGTTPDFFAATFFPYTNNRSEYDQLSLAEWKNLMQTQDNCNQMLQICFNNGTNVSDTGRPMIDMTNIDTLHLLLSEQISEFKVQWAFKSEDLIDISTGNPFLPDQLFSGLLWWPESGDLLSFVEQRRGVFFNMPGIVPPPADVTPPDEWDPVSACKYSPMIVFSPTYVPRALKFTFTVHDAKGLFPEGKTFTQIVKIDN
;
A
#
# COMPACT_ATOMS: atom_id res chain seq x y z
N MET A 1 75.66 11.89 -42.06
CA MET A 1 74.91 12.84 -41.21
C MET A 1 73.45 12.73 -41.57
N VAL A 2 72.61 12.28 -40.64
CA VAL A 2 71.16 12.24 -40.84
C VAL A 2 70.63 13.66 -40.63
N SER A 3 70.01 14.25 -41.67
CA SER A 3 69.32 15.54 -41.57
C SER A 3 68.19 15.43 -40.54
N LYS A 4 68.32 16.15 -39.41
CA LYS A 4 67.20 16.31 -38.47
C LYS A 4 66.22 17.27 -39.11
N LYS A 5 65.14 16.73 -39.70
CA LYS A 5 64.02 17.52 -40.21
C LYS A 5 63.38 18.28 -39.04
N ALA A 6 63.45 19.60 -39.06
CA ALA A 6 62.76 20.47 -38.11
C ALA A 6 61.28 20.62 -38.51
N PHE A 7 60.40 20.60 -37.52
CA PHE A 7 58.95 20.70 -37.68
C PHE A 7 58.55 22.12 -38.15
N THR A 8 57.68 22.20 -39.15
CA THR A 8 57.17 23.49 -39.63
C THR A 8 56.02 24.00 -38.75
N ILE A 9 55.83 25.33 -38.68
CA ILE A 9 54.74 25.96 -37.91
C ILE A 9 53.37 25.41 -38.35
N VAL A 10 53.20 25.11 -39.63
CA VAL A 10 51.96 24.53 -40.17
C VAL A 10 51.70 23.14 -39.60
N GLU A 11 52.72 22.27 -39.55
CA GLU A 11 52.58 20.94 -38.94
C GLU A 11 52.27 21.02 -37.44
N LEU A 12 52.83 22.01 -36.72
CA LEU A 12 52.54 22.23 -35.30
C LEU A 12 51.06 22.64 -35.09
N LEU A 13 50.54 23.55 -35.94
CA LEU A 13 49.14 23.98 -35.89
C LEU A 13 48.18 22.84 -36.22
N VAL A 14 48.51 22.00 -37.21
CA VAL A 14 47.73 20.80 -37.54
C VAL A 14 47.73 19.82 -36.38
N ALA A 15 48.89 19.56 -35.77
CA ALA A 15 49.00 18.68 -34.60
C ALA A 15 48.18 19.19 -33.41
N MET A 16 48.24 20.50 -33.10
CA MET A 16 47.41 21.10 -32.06
C MET A 16 45.91 20.98 -32.37
N GLY A 17 45.51 21.23 -33.62
CA GLY A 17 44.12 21.05 -34.05
C GLY A 17 43.61 19.63 -33.86
N LEU A 18 44.43 18.63 -34.22
CA LEU A 18 44.11 17.22 -34.03
C LEU A 18 43.99 16.84 -32.55
N VAL A 19 44.84 17.38 -31.68
CA VAL A 19 44.74 17.14 -30.22
C VAL A 19 43.44 17.73 -29.67
N VAL A 20 43.06 18.94 -30.08
CA VAL A 20 41.79 19.56 -29.64
C VAL A 20 40.60 18.71 -30.07
N ILE A 21 40.57 18.25 -31.32
CA ILE A 21 39.51 17.37 -31.83
C ILE A 21 39.47 16.06 -31.04
N LEU A 22 40.63 15.44 -30.77
CA LEU A 22 40.71 14.20 -30.03
C LEU A 22 40.22 14.35 -28.58
N VAL A 23 40.61 15.44 -27.90
CA VAL A 23 40.12 15.74 -26.55
C VAL A 23 38.62 15.98 -26.54
N ALA A 24 38.09 16.71 -27.54
CA ALA A 24 36.65 16.95 -27.67
C ALA A 24 35.86 15.64 -27.87
N LEU A 25 36.30 14.78 -28.79
CA LEU A 25 35.69 13.47 -29.04
C LEU A 25 35.78 12.55 -27.82
N SER A 26 36.94 12.52 -27.14
CA SER A 26 37.13 11.73 -25.93
C SER A 26 36.21 12.21 -24.80
N SER A 27 36.03 13.52 -24.66
CA SER A 27 35.12 14.11 -23.67
C SER A 27 33.66 13.75 -23.95
N LEU A 28 33.25 13.73 -25.23
CA LEU A 28 31.91 13.30 -25.62
C LEU A 28 31.66 11.82 -25.30
N ILE A 29 32.63 10.95 -25.62
CA ILE A 29 32.54 9.51 -25.33
C ILE A 29 32.49 9.29 -23.81
N PHE A 30 33.33 9.99 -23.05
CA PHE A 30 33.35 9.89 -21.59
C PHE A 30 32.03 10.38 -20.98
N ALA A 31 31.51 11.52 -21.44
CA ALA A 31 30.22 12.05 -20.98
C ALA A 31 29.07 11.08 -21.27
N ALA A 32 29.05 10.47 -22.45
CA ALA A 32 28.08 9.44 -22.81
C ALA A 32 28.20 8.21 -21.91
N GLY A 33 29.43 7.75 -21.64
CA GLY A 33 29.70 6.63 -20.73
C GLY A 33 29.26 6.89 -19.30
N VAL A 34 29.55 8.07 -18.75
CA VAL A 34 29.10 8.48 -17.41
C VAL A 34 27.58 8.57 -17.33
N LYS A 35 26.92 9.12 -18.37
CA LYS A 35 25.45 9.18 -18.43
C LYS A 35 24.85 7.78 -18.46
N ALA A 36 25.39 6.87 -19.28
CA ALA A 36 24.94 5.49 -19.35
C ALA A 36 25.10 4.77 -18.01
N HIS A 37 26.24 4.93 -17.33
CA HIS A 37 26.48 4.36 -16.00
C HIS A 37 25.46 4.88 -14.98
N ARG A 38 25.22 6.19 -14.93
CA ARG A 38 24.25 6.79 -14.00
C ARG A 38 22.83 6.27 -14.24
N LEU A 39 22.42 6.13 -15.50
CA LEU A 39 21.11 5.56 -15.87
C LEU A 39 21.00 4.08 -15.50
N ALA A 40 22.08 3.31 -15.63
CA ALA A 40 22.14 1.92 -15.20
C ALA A 40 21.98 1.81 -13.68
N ASP A 41 22.72 2.63 -12.90
CA ASP A 41 22.61 2.66 -11.44
C ASP A 41 21.17 2.96 -10.98
N SER A 42 20.54 4.00 -11.54
CA SER A 42 19.15 4.35 -11.20
C SER A 42 18.16 3.26 -11.61
N THR A 43 18.40 2.56 -12.73
CA THR A 43 17.57 1.43 -13.13
C THR A 43 17.69 0.28 -12.14
N ILE A 44 18.90 -0.05 -11.68
CA ILE A 44 19.15 -1.09 -10.67
C ILE A 44 18.46 -0.73 -9.35
N GLU A 45 18.53 0.52 -8.92
CA GLU A 45 17.85 1.01 -7.71
C GLU A 45 16.34 0.80 -7.80
N ILE A 46 15.72 1.28 -8.89
CA ILE A 46 14.28 1.16 -9.13
C ILE A 46 13.86 -0.32 -9.14
N THR A 47 14.56 -1.17 -9.89
CA THR A 47 14.22 -2.59 -10.00
C THR A 47 14.36 -3.29 -8.64
N ARG A 48 15.43 -3.02 -7.88
CA ARG A 48 15.62 -3.61 -6.56
C ARG A 48 14.49 -3.24 -5.58
N ARG A 49 14.05 -1.98 -5.59
CA ARG A 49 12.90 -1.54 -4.78
C ARG A 49 11.61 -2.22 -5.21
N ALA A 50 11.35 -2.26 -6.52
CA ALA A 50 10.16 -2.90 -7.05
C ALA A 50 10.09 -4.38 -6.67
N GLU A 51 11.20 -5.10 -6.78
CA GLU A 51 11.28 -6.50 -6.37
C GLU A 51 11.06 -6.70 -4.87
N ALA A 52 11.58 -5.81 -4.02
CA ALA A 52 11.37 -5.89 -2.58
C ALA A 52 9.87 -5.74 -2.22
N VAL A 53 9.20 -4.74 -2.81
CA VAL A 53 7.76 -4.53 -2.66
C VAL A 53 6.97 -5.73 -3.20
N SER A 54 7.29 -6.19 -4.41
CA SER A 54 6.62 -7.35 -5.04
C SER A 54 6.78 -8.62 -4.23
N ARG A 55 7.98 -8.96 -3.74
CA ARG A 55 8.21 -10.15 -2.91
C ARG A 55 7.42 -10.09 -1.62
N GLN A 56 7.38 -8.92 -0.98
CA GLN A 56 6.63 -8.75 0.26
C GLN A 56 5.11 -8.89 0.04
N LEU A 57 4.59 -8.31 -1.04
CA LEU A 57 3.18 -8.48 -1.46
C LEU A 57 2.85 -9.95 -1.74
N VAL A 58 3.71 -10.67 -2.46
CA VAL A 58 3.51 -12.10 -2.75
C VAL A 58 3.49 -12.92 -1.44
N ALA A 59 4.40 -12.65 -0.51
CA ALA A 59 4.46 -13.37 0.75
C ALA A 59 3.19 -13.15 1.60
N ASP A 60 2.75 -11.90 1.75
CA ASP A 60 1.58 -11.60 2.59
C ASP A 60 0.27 -12.00 1.95
N VAL A 61 0.07 -11.67 0.66
CA VAL A 61 -1.19 -11.94 -0.04
C VAL A 61 -1.32 -13.43 -0.39
N GLY A 62 -0.22 -14.14 -0.59
CA GLY A 62 -0.23 -15.60 -0.73
C GLY A 62 -0.74 -16.32 0.53
N GLY A 63 -0.63 -15.68 1.70
CA GLY A 63 -1.18 -16.15 2.96
C GLY A 63 -2.59 -15.63 3.30
N LEU A 64 -3.20 -14.83 2.42
CA LEU A 64 -4.46 -14.13 2.70
C LEU A 64 -5.57 -15.11 3.09
N ARG A 65 -6.26 -14.78 4.18
CA ARG A 65 -7.37 -15.54 4.72
C ARG A 65 -8.70 -15.03 4.17
N THR A 66 -9.31 -15.81 3.29
CA THR A 66 -10.62 -15.50 2.69
C THR A 66 -11.80 -15.72 3.65
N ASP A 67 -11.56 -16.27 4.85
CA ASP A 67 -12.55 -16.43 5.90
C ASP A 67 -12.52 -15.30 6.95
N ALA A 68 -11.64 -14.33 6.77
CA ALA A 68 -11.44 -13.18 7.66
C ALA A 68 -11.85 -11.86 6.96
N PRO A 69 -12.02 -10.77 7.72
CA PRO A 69 -12.32 -9.46 7.15
C PRO A 69 -11.25 -8.99 6.18
N LEU A 70 -11.68 -8.45 5.04
CA LEU A 70 -10.84 -7.77 4.06
C LEU A 70 -11.51 -6.44 3.71
N ALA A 71 -10.73 -5.37 3.63
CA ALA A 71 -11.19 -4.05 3.27
C ALA A 71 -10.20 -3.38 2.32
N ILE A 72 -10.71 -2.72 1.29
CA ILE A 72 -9.93 -1.97 0.31
C ILE A 72 -10.49 -0.57 0.23
N TRP A 73 -9.65 0.44 0.37
CA TRP A 73 -9.99 1.83 0.11
C TRP A 73 -9.45 2.27 -1.24
N PHE A 74 -10.33 2.74 -2.11
CA PHE A 74 -9.95 3.27 -3.41
C PHE A 74 -9.83 4.78 -3.33
N GLU A 75 -8.68 5.32 -3.70
CA GLU A 75 -8.46 6.77 -3.68
C GLU A 75 -7.79 7.23 -4.96
N HIS A 76 -8.45 8.14 -5.67
CA HIS A 76 -7.92 8.82 -6.85
C HIS A 76 -7.70 10.31 -6.58
N ASP A 77 -6.56 10.82 -7.03
CA ASP A 77 -6.25 12.24 -7.04
C ASP A 77 -6.56 12.84 -8.42
N PRO A 78 -7.67 13.60 -8.57
CA PRO A 78 -8.08 14.13 -9.87
C PRO A 78 -7.09 15.15 -10.45
N ALA A 79 -6.23 15.76 -9.62
CA ALA A 79 -5.25 16.73 -10.09
C ALA A 79 -4.07 16.06 -10.82
N THR A 80 -3.66 14.87 -10.36
CA THR A 80 -2.47 14.17 -10.88
C THR A 80 -2.80 12.88 -11.63
N GLY A 81 -4.04 12.39 -11.54
CA GLY A 81 -4.46 11.09 -12.07
C GLY A 81 -3.93 9.89 -11.28
N LYS A 82 -3.22 10.13 -10.17
CA LYS A 82 -2.57 9.07 -9.38
C LYS A 82 -3.55 8.42 -8.40
N ARG A 83 -3.27 7.17 -8.05
CA ARG A 83 -4.00 6.43 -7.00
C ARG A 83 -3.18 6.16 -5.74
N TYR A 84 -3.86 6.24 -4.61
CA TYR A 84 -3.30 6.09 -3.26
C TYR A 84 -4.14 5.10 -2.44
N ASP A 85 -4.44 3.97 -3.07
CA ASP A 85 -5.27 2.95 -2.47
C ASP A 85 -4.71 2.44 -1.14
N GLN A 86 -5.59 1.82 -0.37
CA GLN A 86 -5.24 1.14 0.86
C GLN A 86 -5.90 -0.23 0.88
N ILE A 87 -5.29 -1.20 1.52
CA ILE A 87 -5.87 -2.52 1.71
C ILE A 87 -5.50 -3.05 3.09
N LEU A 88 -6.46 -3.67 3.76
CA LEU A 88 -6.27 -4.38 5.02
C LEU A 88 -6.87 -5.77 4.93
N PHE A 89 -6.10 -6.77 5.31
CA PHE A 89 -6.51 -8.17 5.34
C PHE A 89 -5.81 -8.93 6.46
N PHE A 90 -6.25 -10.17 6.72
CA PHE A 90 -5.54 -11.09 7.59
C PHE A 90 -4.82 -12.13 6.75
N ALA A 91 -3.60 -12.50 7.14
CA ALA A 91 -2.81 -13.49 6.43
C ALA A 91 -2.08 -14.43 7.37
N ASN A 92 -2.04 -15.71 6.99
CA ASN A 92 -1.16 -16.71 7.57
C ASN A 92 0.26 -16.52 7.02
N GLY A 93 1.27 -16.77 7.83
CA GLY A 93 2.67 -16.64 7.43
C GLY A 93 3.56 -16.57 8.65
N ASP A 94 4.88 -16.53 8.48
CA ASP A 94 5.82 -16.46 9.59
C ASP A 94 6.14 -14.99 9.91
N PHE A 95 5.51 -14.47 10.96
CA PHE A 95 5.63 -13.07 11.35
C PHE A 95 6.38 -12.93 12.67
N GLN A 96 7.15 -11.85 12.78
CA GLN A 96 7.89 -11.49 13.97
C GLN A 96 7.90 -9.97 14.14
N THR A 97 7.91 -9.50 15.38
CA THR A 97 8.10 -8.08 15.68
C THR A 97 9.55 -7.66 15.42
N MET A 98 9.74 -6.44 14.94
CA MET A 98 11.05 -5.81 14.84
C MET A 98 11.57 -5.40 16.22
N ARG A 99 10.68 -4.99 17.14
CA ARG A 99 11.04 -4.71 18.53
C ARG A 99 11.01 -5.94 19.41
N GLN A 100 11.67 -5.80 20.55
CA GLN A 100 11.51 -6.68 21.69
C GLN A 100 10.53 -6.06 22.70
N TYR A 101 9.57 -6.84 23.14
CA TYR A 101 8.59 -6.50 24.16
C TYR A 101 8.92 -7.30 25.41
N ASN A 102 9.15 -6.64 26.54
CA ASN A 102 9.66 -7.27 27.77
C ASN A 102 10.93 -8.14 27.54
N GLY A 103 11.82 -7.71 26.63
CA GLY A 103 13.04 -8.44 26.27
C GLY A 103 12.81 -9.65 25.35
N GLN A 104 11.61 -9.82 24.79
CA GLN A 104 11.27 -10.94 23.91
C GLN A 104 10.81 -10.43 22.54
N THR A 105 11.32 -11.05 21.47
CA THR A 105 10.73 -10.91 20.14
C THR A 105 9.45 -11.72 20.09
N VAL A 106 8.35 -11.09 19.67
CA VAL A 106 7.05 -11.74 19.59
C VAL A 106 6.92 -12.32 18.18
N SER A 107 6.64 -13.61 18.09
CA SER A 107 6.48 -14.34 16.83
C SER A 107 5.14 -15.05 16.79
N GLY A 108 4.58 -15.21 15.60
CA GLY A 108 3.33 -15.93 15.41
C GLY A 108 3.06 -16.19 13.93
N ASN A 109 2.01 -16.96 13.66
CA ASN A 109 1.72 -17.46 12.33
C ASN A 109 0.58 -16.70 11.61
N LEU A 110 0.10 -15.60 12.19
CA LEU A 110 -1.06 -14.85 11.73
C LEU A 110 -0.87 -13.36 12.00
N SER A 111 -1.13 -12.54 11.00
CA SER A 111 -1.05 -11.09 11.11
C SER A 111 -2.24 -10.42 10.43
N ARG A 112 -2.69 -9.30 11.00
CA ARG A 112 -3.45 -8.28 10.29
C ARG A 112 -2.46 -7.40 9.53
N ILE A 113 -2.67 -7.20 8.24
CA ILE A 113 -1.71 -6.53 7.36
C ILE A 113 -2.42 -5.41 6.64
N TYR A 114 -1.82 -4.22 6.68
CA TYR A 114 -2.23 -3.05 5.94
C TYR A 114 -1.15 -2.66 4.93
N TYR A 115 -1.57 -2.29 3.73
CA TYR A 115 -0.75 -1.62 2.72
C TYR A 115 -1.38 -0.30 2.30
N GLY A 116 -0.55 0.71 2.07
CA GLY A 116 -0.96 1.99 1.50
C GLY A 116 0.07 3.07 1.76
N HIS A 117 -0.13 4.26 1.18
CA HIS A 117 0.76 5.40 1.43
C HIS A 117 0.72 5.86 2.88
N ALA A 118 1.91 6.14 3.40
CA ALA A 118 2.14 6.65 4.74
C ALA A 118 2.21 8.18 4.75
N TRP A 119 1.93 8.78 5.89
CA TRP A 119 2.26 10.16 6.17
C TRP A 119 3.71 10.22 6.63
N GLN A 120 4.52 11.08 6.02
CA GLN A 120 5.77 11.47 6.62
C GLN A 120 5.49 12.52 7.69
N VAL A 121 5.96 12.28 8.91
CA VAL A 121 5.81 13.19 10.04
C VAL A 121 7.17 13.44 10.68
N ASN A 122 7.29 14.54 11.42
CA ASN A 122 8.44 14.82 12.27
C ASN A 122 7.91 14.92 13.69
N THR A 123 8.09 13.86 14.48
CA THR A 123 7.59 13.77 15.84
C THR A 123 8.71 14.08 16.82
N ASP A 124 8.76 15.32 17.32
CA ASP A 124 9.44 15.57 18.59
C ASP A 124 8.68 14.78 19.68
N ILE A 125 9.36 13.81 20.28
CA ILE A 125 8.85 12.60 20.95
C ILE A 125 7.78 12.76 22.06
N ASN A 126 7.32 13.95 22.43
CA ASN A 126 6.38 14.15 23.55
C ASN A 126 5.18 15.07 23.28
N ALA A 127 5.01 15.59 22.05
CA ALA A 127 3.82 16.38 21.71
C ALA A 127 2.86 15.53 20.88
N VAL A 128 1.58 15.47 21.27
CA VAL A 128 0.51 15.13 20.33
C VAL A 128 0.69 16.10 19.16
N PRO A 129 1.01 15.65 17.95
CA PRO A 129 1.36 16.60 16.91
C PRO A 129 0.10 17.41 16.57
N THR A 130 0.07 18.71 16.83
CA THR A 130 -1.20 19.48 16.82
C THR A 130 -1.59 20.06 15.46
N ALA A 131 -0.71 19.99 14.44
CA ALA A 131 -1.04 20.44 13.09
C ALA A 131 -0.02 19.92 12.06
N PHE A 132 -0.33 18.79 11.41
CA PHE A 132 0.34 18.42 10.16
C PHE A 132 -0.72 18.34 9.07
N THR A 133 -0.49 19.02 7.95
CA THR A 133 -1.32 18.85 6.76
C THR A 133 -1.02 17.49 6.13
N ALA A 134 -2.03 16.83 5.55
CA ALA A 134 -1.88 15.57 4.85
C ALA A 134 -0.76 15.62 3.79
N GLN A 135 0.33 14.90 4.02
CA GLN A 135 1.49 14.86 3.12
C GLN A 135 1.68 13.50 2.44
N TYR A 136 0.80 12.52 2.67
CA TYR A 136 1.00 11.16 2.14
C TYR A 136 1.18 11.11 0.63
N ARG A 137 0.49 11.98 -0.13
CA ARG A 137 0.62 12.09 -1.60
C ARG A 137 1.99 12.61 -2.07
N GLN A 138 2.69 13.35 -1.22
CA GLN A 138 3.98 13.96 -1.50
C GLN A 138 5.14 13.19 -0.84
N SER A 139 4.85 12.38 0.17
CA SER A 139 5.86 11.66 0.97
C SER A 139 6.65 10.64 0.17
N GLY A 140 6.04 10.04 -0.86
CA GLY A 140 6.63 8.89 -1.57
C GLY A 140 6.82 7.65 -0.68
N LEU A 141 6.20 7.59 0.50
CA LEU A 141 6.36 6.49 1.44
C LEU A 141 5.25 5.46 1.25
N LEU A 142 5.60 4.24 0.87
CA LEU A 142 4.71 3.10 0.94
C LEU A 142 4.89 2.41 2.28
N SER A 143 3.78 2.21 2.99
CA SER A 143 3.77 1.55 4.28
C SER A 143 3.25 0.13 4.20
N ARG A 144 3.84 -0.73 5.02
CA ARG A 144 3.31 -2.03 5.42
C ARG A 144 3.19 -2.04 6.93
N ARG A 145 1.96 -2.12 7.44
CA ARG A 145 1.70 -2.25 8.88
C ARG A 145 1.23 -3.67 9.15
N ALA A 146 2.07 -4.48 9.78
CA ALA A 146 1.77 -5.86 10.12
C ALA A 146 1.63 -6.00 11.64
N HIS A 147 0.42 -6.31 12.08
CA HIS A 147 0.11 -6.57 13.47
C HIS A 147 -0.06 -8.06 13.68
N LEU A 148 0.91 -8.65 14.37
CA LEU A 148 0.85 -10.05 14.76
C LEU A 148 -0.34 -10.30 15.70
N LEU A 149 -1.13 -11.32 15.45
CA LEU A 149 -2.15 -11.73 16.42
C LEU A 149 -1.50 -12.59 17.51
N THR A 150 -1.71 -12.21 18.77
CA THR A 150 -1.15 -12.93 19.93
C THR A 150 -2.17 -13.04 21.05
N SER A 151 -2.22 -14.19 21.71
CA SER A 151 -3.00 -14.40 22.92
C SER A 151 -2.22 -14.02 24.19
N ASN A 152 -0.97 -13.56 24.06
CA ASN A 152 -0.15 -13.19 25.20
C ASN A 152 -0.53 -11.80 25.74
N LEU A 153 -1.41 -11.80 26.75
CA LEU A 153 -1.89 -10.60 27.46
C LEU A 153 -0.83 -9.94 28.36
N THR A 154 0.32 -10.57 28.58
CA THR A 154 1.40 -10.03 29.43
C THR A 154 2.34 -9.08 28.67
N LEU A 155 2.22 -9.01 27.34
CA LEU A 155 2.97 -8.07 26.53
C LEU A 155 2.43 -6.65 26.79
N THR A 156 3.28 -5.77 27.30
CA THR A 156 2.93 -4.36 27.51
C THR A 156 3.82 -3.51 26.65
N TYR A 157 3.26 -2.45 26.07
CA TYR A 157 4.04 -1.45 25.36
C TYR A 157 4.56 -0.42 26.38
N PRO A 158 5.87 -0.14 26.44
CA PRO A 158 6.40 0.88 27.34
C PRO A 158 5.78 2.25 27.05
N GLY A 159 4.96 2.77 27.97
CA GLY A 159 4.32 4.09 27.83
C GLY A 159 3.00 4.13 27.06
N ILE A 160 2.41 2.99 26.67
CA ILE A 160 1.03 2.93 26.17
C ILE A 160 0.21 2.06 27.14
N PRO A 161 -0.75 2.63 27.90
CA PRO A 161 -1.45 1.92 28.97
C PRO A 161 -2.35 0.76 28.54
N THR A 162 -2.74 0.71 27.25
CA THR A 162 -3.69 -0.28 26.75
C THR A 162 -3.28 -0.85 25.38
N PRO A 163 -3.33 -2.18 25.21
CA PRO A 163 -3.04 -2.84 23.94
C PRO A 163 -4.10 -2.51 22.89
N PHE A 164 -3.69 -2.45 21.62
CA PHE A 164 -4.58 -2.25 20.48
C PHE A 164 -4.88 -3.60 19.82
N PRO A 165 -6.14 -4.05 19.71
CA PRO A 165 -7.28 -3.81 20.60
C PRO A 165 -7.14 -4.59 21.93
N ASN A 166 -7.74 -4.08 23.01
CA ASN A 166 -7.74 -4.77 24.31
C ASN A 166 -8.95 -5.72 24.43
N GLY A 167 -8.70 -7.02 24.57
CA GLY A 167 -9.72 -8.07 24.70
C GLY A 167 -10.56 -8.04 25.99
N THR A 168 -10.28 -7.15 26.96
CA THR A 168 -11.05 -7.10 28.22
C THR A 168 -12.40 -6.37 28.13
N THR A 169 -12.63 -5.59 27.06
CA THR A 169 -13.92 -4.96 26.79
C THR A 169 -14.25 -5.18 25.31
N PRO A 170 -15.42 -5.76 24.96
CA PRO A 170 -15.81 -6.02 23.56
C PRO A 170 -16.27 -4.74 22.85
N ASP A 171 -15.58 -3.63 23.12
CA ASP A 171 -16.01 -2.31 22.74
C ASP A 171 -14.81 -1.42 22.36
N PHE A 172 -14.81 -0.94 21.11
CA PHE A 172 -13.86 0.06 20.63
C PHE A 172 -14.04 1.42 21.33
N PHE A 173 -15.17 1.66 22.02
CA PHE A 173 -15.50 2.92 22.69
C PHE A 173 -14.80 3.13 24.04
N ALA A 174 -14.00 2.18 24.54
CA ALA A 174 -13.15 2.38 25.71
C ALA A 174 -11.90 3.24 25.37
N ALA A 175 -12.10 4.50 25.00
CA ALA A 175 -11.19 5.67 25.10
C ALA A 175 -9.70 5.60 24.66
N THR A 176 -9.19 4.54 24.02
CA THR A 176 -7.74 4.42 23.71
C THR A 176 -7.36 4.02 22.29
N PHE A 177 -8.33 4.01 21.36
CA PHE A 177 -8.11 3.67 19.95
C PHE A 177 -7.71 4.90 19.13
N PHE A 178 -6.48 5.36 19.32
CA PHE A 178 -5.92 6.43 18.51
C PHE A 178 -5.12 5.83 17.35
N PRO A 179 -5.21 6.39 16.13
CA PRO A 179 -4.35 5.95 15.04
C PRO A 179 -2.85 5.96 15.38
N TYR A 180 -2.44 6.84 16.28
CA TYR A 180 -1.10 6.85 16.86
C TYR A 180 -0.69 5.56 17.60
N THR A 181 -1.60 4.91 18.35
CA THR A 181 -1.29 3.64 19.03
C THR A 181 -1.22 2.48 18.03
N ASN A 182 -2.07 2.53 17.01
CA ASN A 182 -2.03 1.61 15.85
C ASN A 182 -0.72 1.76 15.05
N ASN A 183 -0.09 2.94 15.06
CA ASN A 183 1.21 3.18 14.40
C ASN A 183 2.43 2.75 15.22
N ARG A 184 2.27 2.46 16.51
CA ARG A 184 3.38 2.09 17.39
C ARG A 184 3.43 0.61 17.72
N SER A 185 2.27 -0.03 17.75
CA SER A 185 2.11 -1.44 18.13
C SER A 185 2.39 -2.34 16.92
N GLU A 186 3.10 -3.45 17.15
CA GLU A 186 3.40 -4.45 16.12
C GLU A 186 2.58 -5.74 16.27
N TYR A 187 1.66 -5.76 17.25
CA TYR A 187 0.82 -6.90 17.55
C TYR A 187 -0.55 -6.45 18.02
N ASP A 188 -1.54 -7.32 17.79
CA ASP A 188 -2.89 -7.24 18.33
C ASP A 188 -3.03 -8.32 19.43
N GLN A 189 -3.50 -7.95 20.63
CA GLN A 189 -3.78 -8.92 21.72
C GLN A 189 -5.15 -9.58 21.59
N LEU A 190 -5.42 -10.07 20.38
CA LEU A 190 -6.66 -10.74 20.02
C LEU A 190 -6.34 -11.93 19.12
N SER A 191 -6.99 -13.04 19.39
CA SER A 191 -7.06 -14.16 18.47
C SER A 191 -7.94 -13.82 17.25
N LEU A 192 -7.80 -14.61 16.18
CA LEU A 192 -8.65 -14.46 15.00
C LEU A 192 -10.13 -14.65 15.31
N ALA A 193 -10.46 -15.58 16.20
CA ALA A 193 -11.83 -15.87 16.60
C ALA A 193 -12.46 -14.65 17.29
N GLU A 194 -11.70 -13.99 18.17
CA GLU A 194 -12.14 -12.76 18.83
C GLU A 194 -12.29 -11.62 17.82
N TRP A 195 -11.37 -11.49 16.86
CA TRP A 195 -11.52 -10.54 15.74
C TRP A 195 -12.81 -10.77 14.95
N LYS A 196 -13.12 -12.02 14.58
CA LYS A 196 -14.37 -12.36 13.88
C LYS A 196 -15.61 -12.08 14.73
N ASN A 197 -15.51 -12.23 16.05
CA ASN A 197 -16.60 -11.93 16.97
C ASN A 197 -16.80 -10.41 17.12
N LEU A 198 -15.72 -9.63 17.19
CA LEU A 198 -15.79 -8.17 17.23
C LEU A 198 -16.49 -7.61 15.99
N MET A 199 -16.24 -8.19 14.82
CA MET A 199 -16.84 -7.75 13.54
C MET A 199 -18.30 -8.20 13.33
N GLN A 200 -18.98 -8.72 14.37
CA GLN A 200 -20.41 -9.08 14.30
C GLN A 200 -21.35 -7.87 14.46
N THR A 201 -20.86 -6.73 14.93
CA THR A 201 -21.66 -5.52 15.14
C THR A 201 -21.25 -4.40 14.19
N GLN A 202 -22.23 -3.63 13.71
CA GLN A 202 -21.99 -2.50 12.79
C GLN A 202 -21.02 -1.47 13.36
N ASP A 203 -21.16 -1.12 14.63
CA ASP A 203 -20.33 -0.12 15.29
C ASP A 203 -18.85 -0.52 15.29
N ASN A 204 -18.55 -1.77 15.67
CA ASN A 204 -17.17 -2.28 15.67
C ASN A 204 -16.54 -2.31 14.27
N CYS A 205 -17.31 -2.69 13.24
CA CYS A 205 -16.83 -2.66 11.86
C CYS A 205 -16.53 -1.21 11.42
N ASN A 206 -17.45 -0.28 11.68
CA ASN A 206 -17.27 1.14 11.36
C ASN A 206 -16.04 1.72 12.06
N GLN A 207 -15.84 1.41 13.34
CA GLN A 207 -14.68 1.86 14.11
C GLN A 207 -13.37 1.31 13.54
N MET A 208 -13.32 0.01 13.23
CA MET A 208 -12.14 -0.60 12.60
C MET A 208 -11.78 0.10 11.28
N LEU A 209 -12.77 0.33 10.43
CA LEU A 209 -12.58 1.00 9.14
C LEU A 209 -12.10 2.44 9.34
N GLN A 210 -12.69 3.20 10.26
CA GLN A 210 -12.25 4.55 10.59
C GLN A 210 -10.80 4.57 11.10
N ILE A 211 -10.47 3.76 12.10
CA ILE A 211 -9.14 3.76 12.71
C ILE A 211 -8.05 3.30 11.73
N CYS A 212 -8.38 2.43 10.78
CA CYS A 212 -7.38 1.86 9.87
C CYS A 212 -7.25 2.63 8.55
N PHE A 213 -8.30 3.35 8.11
CA PHE A 213 -8.35 3.93 6.76
C PHE A 213 -8.68 5.43 6.72
N ASN A 214 -9.05 6.06 7.84
CA ASN A 214 -9.46 7.47 7.83
C ASN A 214 -8.37 8.38 7.22
N ASN A 215 -8.73 9.10 6.16
CA ASN A 215 -7.86 10.03 5.46
C ASN A 215 -7.94 11.46 6.00
N GLY A 216 -8.42 11.61 7.24
CA GLY A 216 -8.54 12.88 7.93
C GLY A 216 -7.26 13.71 7.83
N THR A 217 -7.42 15.02 7.75
CA THR A 217 -6.30 15.96 7.58
C THR A 217 -5.54 16.23 8.87
N ASN A 218 -5.97 15.64 10.00
CA ASN A 218 -5.35 15.77 11.30
C ASN A 218 -4.72 14.44 11.73
N VAL A 219 -3.54 14.52 12.36
CA VAL A 219 -2.81 13.34 12.85
C VAL A 219 -3.51 12.62 13.99
N SER A 220 -4.42 13.29 14.72
CA SER A 220 -5.22 12.67 15.77
C SER A 220 -6.24 11.68 15.22
N ASP A 221 -6.62 11.85 13.95
CA ASP A 221 -7.78 11.18 13.37
C ASP A 221 -7.43 10.34 12.14
N THR A 222 -6.22 10.49 11.58
CA THR A 222 -5.81 9.78 10.36
C THR A 222 -5.47 8.31 10.62
N GLY A 223 -6.18 7.37 10.00
CA GLY A 223 -5.91 5.93 10.07
C GLY A 223 -4.71 5.47 9.23
N ARG A 224 -4.23 6.33 8.33
CA ARG A 224 -3.03 6.07 7.53
C ARG A 224 -1.79 5.95 8.45
N PRO A 225 -0.86 5.04 8.14
CA PRO A 225 0.39 4.93 8.88
C PRO A 225 1.16 6.24 8.89
N MET A 226 1.65 6.65 10.06
CA MET A 226 2.50 7.83 10.23
C MET A 226 3.93 7.36 10.48
N ILE A 227 4.86 7.82 9.64
CA ILE A 227 6.27 7.46 9.69
C ILE A 227 7.09 8.70 9.98
N ASP A 228 7.74 8.68 11.13
CA ASP A 228 8.87 9.56 11.42
C ASP A 228 10.16 8.83 11.04
N MET A 229 10.85 9.35 10.03
CA MET A 229 12.10 8.79 9.51
C MET A 229 13.27 8.90 10.49
N THR A 230 13.12 9.69 11.55
CA THR A 230 14.11 9.85 12.63
C THR A 230 13.80 9.00 13.86
N ASN A 231 12.57 8.47 13.96
CA ASN A 231 12.11 7.71 15.11
C ASN A 231 11.99 6.22 14.81
N ILE A 232 12.79 5.42 15.51
CA ILE A 232 12.78 3.95 15.41
C ILE A 232 11.40 3.35 15.74
N ASP A 233 10.57 4.08 16.51
CA ASP A 233 9.24 3.63 16.89
C ASP A 233 8.24 3.57 15.72
N THR A 234 8.55 4.21 14.59
CA THR A 234 7.66 4.23 13.42
C THR A 234 8.31 3.64 12.17
N LEU A 235 9.63 3.39 12.18
CA LEU A 235 10.34 2.83 11.03
C LEU A 235 9.87 1.42 10.63
N HIS A 236 9.33 0.64 11.57
CA HIS A 236 8.76 -0.69 11.28
C HIS A 236 7.55 -0.66 10.32
N LEU A 237 6.93 0.51 10.14
CA LEU A 237 5.83 0.71 9.21
C LEU A 237 6.31 0.95 7.77
N LEU A 238 7.59 1.27 7.56
CA LEU A 238 8.13 1.62 6.25
C LEU A 238 8.37 0.36 5.42
N LEU A 239 7.73 0.26 4.26
CA LEU A 239 8.02 -0.79 3.28
C LEU A 239 9.04 -0.31 2.25
N SER A 240 8.78 0.84 1.63
CA SER A 240 9.65 1.41 0.61
C SER A 240 9.44 2.91 0.50
N GLU A 241 10.54 3.62 0.26
CA GLU A 241 10.54 5.02 -0.16
C GLU A 241 10.39 5.12 -1.68
N GLN A 242 10.16 6.34 -2.16
CA GLN A 242 10.09 6.70 -3.58
C GLN A 242 8.97 5.99 -4.36
N ILE A 243 7.85 5.69 -3.70
CA ILE A 243 6.63 5.15 -4.32
C ILE A 243 5.60 6.27 -4.47
N SER A 244 5.30 6.68 -5.71
CA SER A 244 4.36 7.78 -5.94
C SER A 244 2.92 7.35 -6.21
N GLU A 245 2.69 6.07 -6.44
CA GLU A 245 1.37 5.53 -6.79
C GLU A 245 1.25 4.09 -6.28
N PHE A 246 0.08 3.73 -5.77
CA PHE A 246 -0.28 2.38 -5.35
C PHE A 246 -1.75 2.13 -5.67
N LYS A 247 -2.01 1.11 -6.49
CA LYS A 247 -3.32 0.70 -6.98
C LYS A 247 -3.58 -0.74 -6.58
N VAL A 248 -4.79 -1.02 -6.12
CA VAL A 248 -5.30 -2.36 -5.87
C VAL A 248 -6.43 -2.64 -6.86
N GLN A 249 -6.46 -3.86 -7.40
CA GLN A 249 -7.56 -4.38 -8.19
C GLN A 249 -7.75 -5.86 -7.84
N TRP A 250 -8.97 -6.38 -7.98
CA TRP A 250 -9.24 -7.81 -7.82
C TRP A 250 -9.71 -8.47 -9.11
N ALA A 251 -9.41 -9.76 -9.22
CA ALA A 251 -9.81 -10.59 -10.34
C ALA A 251 -11.16 -11.28 -10.10
N PHE A 252 -12.05 -11.22 -11.09
CA PHE A 252 -13.36 -11.87 -11.05
C PHE A 252 -13.72 -12.51 -12.41
N LYS A 253 -14.73 -13.38 -12.37
CA LYS A 253 -15.31 -14.07 -13.52
C LYS A 253 -16.82 -13.84 -13.62
N SER A 254 -17.43 -14.27 -14.72
CA SER A 254 -18.87 -14.19 -14.96
C SER A 254 -19.67 -14.79 -13.79
N GLU A 255 -19.29 -15.98 -13.33
CA GLU A 255 -19.97 -16.71 -12.26
C GLU A 255 -19.86 -16.08 -10.86
N ASP A 256 -19.00 -15.07 -10.70
CA ASP A 256 -18.87 -14.31 -9.44
C ASP A 256 -19.93 -13.20 -9.32
N LEU A 257 -20.68 -12.96 -10.39
CA LEU A 257 -21.68 -11.90 -10.50
C LEU A 257 -23.10 -12.45 -10.38
N ILE A 258 -24.02 -11.58 -9.96
CA ILE A 258 -25.46 -11.85 -9.81
C ILE A 258 -26.26 -10.82 -10.60
N ASP A 259 -27.31 -11.29 -11.28
CA ASP A 259 -28.35 -10.43 -11.85
C ASP A 259 -29.33 -10.02 -10.75
N ILE A 260 -29.45 -8.71 -10.48
CA ILE A 260 -30.32 -8.19 -9.43
C ILE A 260 -31.80 -8.56 -9.69
N SER A 261 -32.21 -8.68 -10.96
CA SER A 261 -33.60 -8.98 -11.32
C SER A 261 -34.02 -10.42 -11.00
N THR A 262 -33.08 -11.36 -11.07
CA THR A 262 -33.35 -12.79 -10.83
C THR A 262 -32.80 -13.30 -9.50
N GLY A 263 -31.83 -12.58 -8.91
CA GLY A 263 -31.09 -13.00 -7.73
C GLY A 263 -30.15 -14.19 -7.99
N ASN A 264 -30.04 -14.67 -9.22
CA ASN A 264 -29.24 -15.84 -9.56
C ASN A 264 -27.84 -15.45 -10.05
N PRO A 265 -26.81 -16.25 -9.71
CA PRO A 265 -25.49 -16.08 -10.29
C PRO A 265 -25.51 -16.39 -11.78
N PHE A 266 -24.64 -15.72 -12.54
CA PHE A 266 -24.44 -16.05 -13.95
C PHE A 266 -23.73 -17.40 -14.10
N LEU A 267 -23.98 -18.09 -15.22
CA LEU A 267 -23.22 -19.27 -15.58
C LEU A 267 -21.78 -18.89 -15.98
N PRO A 268 -20.83 -19.85 -15.88
CA PRO A 268 -19.48 -19.64 -16.39
C PRO A 268 -19.48 -19.18 -17.84
N ASP A 269 -18.65 -18.18 -18.14
CA ASP A 269 -18.50 -17.56 -19.46
C ASP A 269 -19.80 -16.98 -20.09
N GLN A 270 -20.89 -16.81 -19.31
CA GLN A 270 -22.17 -16.29 -19.83
C GLN A 270 -22.11 -14.81 -20.21
N LEU A 271 -21.54 -13.96 -19.34
CA LEU A 271 -21.41 -12.52 -19.58
C LEU A 271 -20.15 -12.19 -20.39
N PHE A 272 -19.04 -12.83 -20.04
CA PHE A 272 -17.75 -12.67 -20.67
C PHE A 272 -16.92 -13.92 -20.40
N SER A 273 -15.99 -14.23 -21.30
CA SER A 273 -15.06 -15.33 -21.10
C SER A 273 -13.75 -14.87 -20.47
N GLY A 274 -13.21 -15.68 -19.56
CA GLY A 274 -11.93 -15.42 -18.92
C GLY A 274 -12.04 -14.65 -17.60
N LEU A 275 -11.08 -13.77 -17.36
CA LEU A 275 -10.89 -13.05 -16.08
C LEU A 275 -10.77 -11.56 -16.34
N LEU A 276 -11.51 -10.76 -15.57
CA LEU A 276 -11.48 -9.31 -15.62
C LEU A 276 -10.98 -8.73 -14.29
N TRP A 277 -10.54 -7.46 -14.31
CA TRP A 277 -10.03 -6.76 -13.13
C TRP A 277 -11.00 -5.67 -12.69
N TRP A 278 -11.39 -5.66 -11.42
CA TRP A 278 -12.21 -4.59 -10.86
C TRP A 278 -11.39 -3.70 -9.91
N PRO A 279 -11.55 -2.37 -9.97
CA PRO A 279 -12.27 -1.63 -11.01
C PRO A 279 -11.40 -1.50 -12.28
N GLU A 280 -11.94 -1.80 -13.47
CA GLU A 280 -11.32 -1.45 -14.76
C GLU A 280 -11.97 -0.19 -15.33
N SER A 281 -11.21 0.60 -16.09
CA SER A 281 -11.60 1.92 -16.61
C SER A 281 -12.97 1.92 -17.31
N GLY A 282 -13.77 2.97 -17.06
CA GLY A 282 -15.11 3.19 -17.63
C GLY A 282 -15.98 4.00 -16.66
N ASP A 283 -17.31 3.89 -16.74
CA ASP A 283 -18.29 4.52 -15.82
C ASP A 283 -18.10 4.11 -14.34
N LEU A 284 -17.26 3.10 -14.08
CA LEU A 284 -16.81 2.66 -12.76
C LEU A 284 -15.68 3.54 -12.17
N LEU A 285 -15.12 4.48 -12.95
CA LEU A 285 -14.25 5.55 -12.46
C LEU A 285 -14.98 6.44 -11.44
N SER A 286 -16.30 6.58 -11.56
CA SER A 286 -17.11 7.33 -10.58
C SER A 286 -16.94 6.78 -9.16
N PHE A 287 -16.75 5.47 -8.98
CA PHE A 287 -16.54 4.85 -7.67
C PHE A 287 -15.17 5.21 -7.08
N VAL A 288 -14.11 5.14 -7.88
CA VAL A 288 -12.73 5.45 -7.45
C VAL A 288 -12.56 6.98 -7.27
N GLU A 289 -13.18 7.77 -8.13
CA GLU A 289 -13.22 9.24 -8.05
C GLU A 289 -14.00 9.73 -6.82
N GLN A 290 -15.04 8.99 -6.41
CA GLN A 290 -15.82 9.28 -5.20
C GLN A 290 -15.11 8.88 -3.91
N ARG A 291 -13.89 8.33 -3.96
CA ARG A 291 -13.13 7.84 -2.79
C ARG A 291 -13.96 6.88 -1.94
N ARG A 292 -14.08 5.66 -2.42
CA ARG A 292 -14.94 4.64 -1.81
C ARG A 292 -14.13 3.46 -1.31
N GLY A 293 -14.57 2.89 -0.20
CA GLY A 293 -14.09 1.65 0.36
C GLY A 293 -15.02 0.48 0.06
N VAL A 294 -14.44 -0.70 -0.07
CA VAL A 294 -15.14 -1.96 -0.25
C VAL A 294 -14.69 -2.94 0.80
N PHE A 295 -15.63 -3.65 1.41
CA PHE A 295 -15.32 -4.68 2.41
C PHE A 295 -15.91 -6.05 2.06
N PHE A 296 -15.29 -7.08 2.64
CA PHE A 296 -15.58 -8.48 2.48
C PHE A 296 -15.61 -9.13 3.87
N ASN A 297 -16.54 -10.07 4.09
CA ASN A 297 -16.64 -10.84 5.34
C ASN A 297 -16.72 -9.99 6.62
N MET A 298 -17.43 -8.86 6.58
CA MET A 298 -17.75 -8.04 7.75
C MET A 298 -19.26 -8.10 8.03
N PRO A 299 -19.74 -9.14 8.73
CA PRO A 299 -21.18 -9.41 8.87
C PRO A 299 -21.93 -8.35 9.68
N GLY A 300 -21.22 -7.59 10.53
CA GLY A 300 -21.83 -6.53 11.33
C GLY A 300 -22.30 -5.32 10.52
N ILE A 301 -21.80 -5.09 9.30
CA ILE A 301 -22.26 -3.95 8.50
C ILE A 301 -23.58 -4.32 7.82
N VAL A 302 -24.69 -3.88 8.41
CA VAL A 302 -25.99 -3.86 7.71
C VAL A 302 -25.96 -2.69 6.71
N PRO A 303 -26.41 -2.86 5.46
CA PRO A 303 -26.64 -1.72 4.57
C PRO A 303 -27.52 -0.71 5.32
N PRO A 304 -27.17 0.58 5.35
CA PRO A 304 -28.02 1.57 5.97
C PRO A 304 -29.46 1.48 5.40
N PRO A 305 -30.51 1.68 6.22
CA PRO A 305 -31.80 2.11 5.70
C PRO A 305 -31.60 3.31 4.77
N ALA A 306 -32.45 3.48 3.75
CA ALA A 306 -32.31 4.54 2.73
C ALA A 306 -32.16 5.98 3.28
N ASP A 307 -32.44 6.18 4.57
CA ASP A 307 -32.52 7.46 5.24
C ASP A 307 -31.39 7.69 6.27
N VAL A 308 -30.44 6.75 6.41
CA VAL A 308 -29.27 6.87 7.29
C VAL A 308 -28.02 6.89 6.43
N THR A 309 -27.29 8.00 6.45
CA THR A 309 -25.94 8.07 5.89
C THR A 309 -25.01 7.21 6.77
N PRO A 310 -24.45 6.07 6.29
CA PRO A 310 -23.40 5.36 7.02
C PRO A 310 -22.17 6.29 7.16
N PRO A 311 -21.01 5.87 7.68
CA PRO A 311 -19.78 6.55 7.25
C PRO A 311 -19.70 6.38 5.71
N ASP A 312 -20.27 7.35 4.97
CA ASP A 312 -20.88 7.32 3.62
C ASP A 312 -20.05 6.80 2.45
N GLU A 313 -18.90 6.19 2.70
CA GLU A 313 -17.91 5.83 1.71
C GLU A 313 -17.60 4.33 1.68
N TRP A 314 -18.22 3.46 2.52
CA TRP A 314 -17.96 2.02 2.53
C TRP A 314 -19.12 1.16 2.05
N ASP A 315 -18.84 0.32 1.05
CA ASP A 315 -19.81 -0.60 0.44
C ASP A 315 -19.43 -2.07 0.68
N PRO A 316 -20.39 -2.97 0.94
CA PRO A 316 -20.12 -4.40 0.85
C PRO A 316 -19.80 -4.76 -0.59
N VAL A 317 -19.03 -5.83 -0.81
CA VAL A 317 -18.72 -6.25 -2.18
C VAL A 317 -19.97 -6.48 -3.04
N SER A 318 -21.08 -6.93 -2.45
CA SER A 318 -22.36 -7.10 -3.15
C SER A 318 -23.02 -5.80 -3.62
N ALA A 319 -22.60 -4.65 -3.13
CA ALA A 319 -23.04 -3.35 -3.64
C ALA A 319 -22.16 -2.85 -4.80
N CYS A 320 -20.99 -3.46 -5.02
CA CYS A 320 -20.13 -3.14 -6.15
C CYS A 320 -20.79 -3.62 -7.46
N LYS A 321 -20.88 -2.71 -8.43
CA LYS A 321 -21.52 -2.96 -9.72
C LYS A 321 -20.48 -3.29 -10.78
N TYR A 322 -20.80 -4.26 -11.63
CA TYR A 322 -20.18 -4.43 -12.94
C TYR A 322 -20.95 -3.63 -14.00
N SER A 323 -22.27 -3.63 -13.91
CA SER A 323 -23.23 -2.92 -14.77
C SER A 323 -24.45 -2.53 -13.93
N PRO A 324 -25.34 -1.60 -14.34
CA PRO A 324 -26.43 -1.13 -13.48
C PRO A 324 -27.29 -2.21 -12.81
N MET A 325 -27.47 -3.37 -13.46
CA MET A 325 -28.25 -4.52 -12.97
C MET A 325 -27.41 -5.74 -12.58
N ILE A 326 -26.07 -5.61 -12.59
CA ILE A 326 -25.15 -6.73 -12.36
C ILE A 326 -24.17 -6.34 -11.24
N VAL A 327 -24.20 -7.10 -10.16
CA VAL A 327 -23.38 -6.89 -8.95
C VAL A 327 -22.56 -8.13 -8.63
N PHE A 328 -21.59 -7.99 -7.71
CA PHE A 328 -20.89 -9.16 -7.17
C PHE A 328 -21.79 -9.97 -6.24
N SER A 329 -21.54 -11.28 -6.16
CA SER A 329 -22.17 -12.13 -5.16
C SER A 329 -21.80 -11.68 -3.74
N PRO A 330 -22.74 -11.70 -2.76
CA PRO A 330 -22.43 -11.45 -1.34
C PRO A 330 -21.37 -12.38 -0.75
N THR A 331 -21.20 -13.58 -1.31
CA THR A 331 -20.21 -14.56 -0.88
C THR A 331 -18.93 -14.51 -1.70
N TYR A 332 -18.81 -13.55 -2.63
CA TYR A 332 -17.64 -13.44 -3.48
C TYR A 332 -16.41 -13.03 -2.65
N VAL A 333 -15.30 -13.70 -2.92
CA VAL A 333 -13.97 -13.35 -2.44
C VAL A 333 -13.02 -13.25 -3.64
N PRO A 334 -12.04 -12.32 -3.62
CA PRO A 334 -11.11 -12.15 -4.72
C PRO A 334 -10.36 -13.44 -5.09
N ARG A 335 -10.31 -13.76 -6.38
CA ARG A 335 -9.51 -14.91 -6.90
C ARG A 335 -8.02 -14.59 -7.00
N ALA A 336 -7.72 -13.33 -7.23
CA ALA A 336 -6.38 -12.77 -7.27
C ALA A 336 -6.44 -11.28 -6.98
N LEU A 337 -5.36 -10.73 -6.47
CA LEU A 337 -5.15 -9.29 -6.33
C LEU A 337 -4.05 -8.84 -7.28
N LYS A 338 -4.26 -7.68 -7.90
CA LYS A 338 -3.29 -7.01 -8.75
C LYS A 338 -2.92 -5.68 -8.11
N PHE A 339 -1.62 -5.52 -7.88
CA PHE A 339 -1.03 -4.32 -7.32
C PHE A 339 -0.25 -3.61 -8.43
N THR A 340 -0.56 -2.35 -8.69
CA THR A 340 0.22 -1.52 -9.61
C THR A 340 0.82 -0.36 -8.84
N PHE A 341 2.13 -0.17 -8.94
CA PHE A 341 2.83 0.88 -8.22
C PHE A 341 3.96 1.50 -9.04
N THR A 342 4.26 2.77 -8.79
CA THR A 342 5.26 3.53 -9.53
C THR A 342 6.43 3.89 -8.63
N VAL A 343 7.63 3.45 -9.01
CA VAL A 343 8.88 3.61 -8.26
C VAL A 343 9.77 4.66 -8.93
N HIS A 344 10.31 5.57 -8.12
CA HIS A 344 11.24 6.62 -8.57
C HIS A 344 12.67 6.32 -8.12
N ASP A 345 13.65 6.84 -8.85
CA ASP A 345 15.05 6.83 -8.42
C ASP A 345 15.35 8.05 -7.55
N ALA A 346 16.19 7.89 -6.53
CA ALA A 346 16.55 8.98 -5.63
C ALA A 346 17.28 10.15 -6.34
N LYS A 347 17.87 9.89 -7.51
CA LYS A 347 18.63 10.86 -8.30
C LYS A 347 17.77 11.64 -9.31
N GLY A 348 16.49 11.30 -9.47
CA GLY A 348 15.57 11.95 -10.40
C GLY A 348 15.96 11.81 -11.88
N LEU A 349 16.70 10.77 -12.25
CA LEU A 349 17.03 10.48 -13.65
C LEU A 349 15.85 9.90 -14.43
N PHE A 350 14.87 9.32 -13.73
CA PHE A 350 13.58 8.90 -14.26
C PHE A 350 12.47 9.71 -13.57
N PRO A 351 12.17 10.94 -14.01
CA PRO A 351 11.24 11.84 -13.33
C PRO A 351 9.80 11.32 -13.25
N GLU A 352 9.39 10.49 -14.22
CA GLU A 352 8.08 9.82 -14.23
C GLU A 352 8.07 8.50 -13.44
N GLY A 353 9.23 8.07 -12.96
CA GLY A 353 9.44 6.75 -12.36
C GLY A 353 9.27 5.61 -13.35
N LYS A 354 9.17 4.39 -12.83
CA LYS A 354 8.75 3.20 -13.59
C LYS A 354 7.62 2.51 -12.86
N THR A 355 6.59 2.13 -13.62
CA THR A 355 5.41 1.43 -13.10
C THR A 355 5.62 -0.08 -13.19
N PHE A 356 5.29 -0.77 -12.11
CA PHE A 356 5.34 -2.21 -11.98
C PHE A 356 3.97 -2.74 -11.62
N THR A 357 3.68 -3.96 -12.06
CA THR A 357 2.44 -4.67 -11.73
C THR A 357 2.81 -6.02 -11.13
N GLN A 358 2.30 -6.30 -9.93
CA GLN A 358 2.39 -7.60 -9.28
C GLN A 358 1.00 -8.21 -9.17
N ILE A 359 0.84 -9.43 -9.69
CA ILE A 359 -0.39 -10.20 -9.52
C ILE A 359 -0.10 -11.32 -8.53
N VAL A 360 -0.98 -11.48 -7.54
CA VAL A 360 -0.90 -12.56 -6.56
C VAL A 360 -2.22 -13.32 -6.60
N LYS A 361 -2.15 -14.61 -6.91
CA LYS A 361 -3.32 -15.49 -6.85
C LYS A 361 -3.64 -15.80 -5.39
N ILE A 362 -4.91 -15.81 -5.05
CA ILE A 362 -5.39 -16.24 -3.75
C ILE A 362 -5.79 -17.70 -3.93
N ASP A 363 -4.94 -18.60 -3.44
CA ASP A 363 -5.25 -20.03 -3.42
C ASP A 363 -6.14 -20.31 -2.21
N ASN A 364 -7.38 -20.74 -2.47
CA ASN A 364 -8.27 -21.28 -1.46
C ASN A 364 -8.01 -22.76 -1.24
#